data_AF-A0A8X6S919-F1
#
_entry.id   AF-A0A8X6S919-F1
#
_cell.length_a   1.000
_cell.length_b   1.000
_cell.length_c   1.000
_cell.angle_alpha   90.00
_cell.angle_beta   90.00
_cell.angle_gamma   90.00
#
_symmetry.space_group_name_H-M   'P 1'
#
loop_
_entity.id
_entity.type
_entity.pdbx_description
1 polymer ?
#
loop_
_entity_poly.entity_id
_entity_poly.type
_entity_poly.pdbx_seq_one_letter_code
_entity_poly.pdbx_strand_id
1 'polypeptide(L)'
;MLPGSSTSLTALFHGCGSHLKLLECVVDGTGEVVLEVRRLQKTDKSSYQQKRTGAPQLSRQHRTACLQWYREHQNWTEQDWACVLFSDESRFSLSSDCRRQLIWRESGTAYRPENIQEKDRYPTYSIMVWAGIMINGRTCLHEVANGTMTGQRYIDEVLLPHVRPFRGAVGDKFVFMDDNATCHRKRAVQDCLDSEGIQRFVWPARSPDLNPVENVWDALGRQVSDRNYPPTNKNTLIRALTEEWDKLPQQLLDNVVQSMVRRVECCITFHGGHIPY
;
A
#
# COMPACT_ATOMS: atom_id res chain seq x y z
N MET A 1 32.57 -41.25 -0.70
CA MET A 1 31.71 -40.40 -1.54
C MET A 1 30.34 -40.34 -0.87
N LEU A 2 29.95 -39.18 -0.35
CA LEU A 2 28.59 -38.91 0.10
C LEU A 2 27.96 -37.97 -0.93
N PRO A 3 26.80 -38.30 -1.53
CA PRO A 3 26.08 -37.34 -2.35
C PRO A 3 25.30 -36.41 -1.43
N GLY A 4 25.65 -35.12 -1.50
CA GLY A 4 24.83 -34.04 -0.99
C GLY A 4 23.76 -33.63 -2.00
N SER A 5 22.61 -33.22 -1.49
CA SER A 5 21.82 -32.05 -1.93
C SER A 5 20.45 -32.13 -1.25
N SER A 6 20.27 -31.38 -0.16
CA SER A 6 18.95 -31.15 0.42
C SER A 6 18.26 -30.03 -0.37
N THR A 7 17.12 -30.37 -0.93
CA THR A 7 16.24 -29.51 -1.74
C THR A 7 15.78 -28.27 -0.96
N SER A 8 15.84 -27.11 -1.60
CA SER A 8 15.21 -25.87 -1.14
C SER A 8 13.69 -26.05 -1.12
N LEU A 9 13.06 -25.85 0.04
CA LEU A 9 11.60 -25.87 0.17
C LEU A 9 11.09 -24.45 0.42
N THR A 10 10.60 -23.83 -0.66
CA THR A 10 9.75 -22.65 -0.59
C THR A 10 8.38 -23.06 -0.06
N ALA A 11 8.04 -22.69 1.18
CA ALA A 11 6.72 -22.90 1.74
C ALA A 11 5.82 -21.69 1.45
N LEU A 12 4.75 -21.89 0.66
CA LEU A 12 3.66 -20.92 0.51
C LEU A 12 2.61 -21.17 1.59
N PHE A 13 2.27 -20.16 2.38
CA PHE A 13 1.13 -20.23 3.29
C PHE A 13 -0.14 -19.72 2.61
N HIS A 14 -1.25 -20.45 2.79
CA HIS A 14 -2.61 -19.97 2.56
C HIS A 14 -3.43 -20.17 3.85
N GLY A 15 -3.96 -19.09 4.41
CA GLY A 15 -4.95 -19.14 5.50
C GLY A 15 -4.94 -17.92 6.43
N CYS A 16 -6.12 -17.30 6.59
CA CYS A 16 -6.40 -16.30 7.62
C CYS A 16 -7.02 -17.00 8.85
N GLY A 17 -6.59 -16.63 10.07
CA GLY A 17 -7.11 -17.18 11.33
C GLY A 17 -6.30 -18.36 11.90
N SER A 18 -6.62 -18.76 13.14
CA SER A 18 -5.89 -19.63 14.09
C SER A 18 -5.56 -21.07 13.64
N HIS A 19 -5.62 -21.36 12.35
CA HIS A 19 -5.35 -22.66 11.74
C HIS A 19 -4.34 -22.52 10.60
N LEU A 20 -3.07 -22.26 10.96
CA LEU A 20 -1.96 -22.39 10.03
C LEU A 20 -1.77 -23.87 9.69
N LYS A 21 -1.81 -24.20 8.40
CA LYS A 21 -1.46 -25.52 7.85
C LYS A 21 -0.14 -25.38 7.09
N LEU A 22 0.79 -26.30 7.33
CA LEU A 22 2.04 -26.39 6.59
C LEU A 22 1.87 -27.41 5.46
N LEU A 23 2.24 -27.05 4.23
CA LEU A 23 2.40 -27.97 3.11
C LEU A 23 3.88 -28.33 3.02
N GLU A 24 4.21 -29.57 3.34
CA GLU A 24 5.55 -30.11 3.15
C GLU A 24 5.58 -30.99 1.90
N CYS A 25 6.65 -30.86 1.11
CA CYS A 25 6.91 -31.72 -0.02
C CYS A 25 7.74 -32.90 0.50
N VAL A 26 7.13 -34.08 0.56
CA VAL A 26 7.75 -35.31 1.07
C VAL A 26 7.93 -36.26 -0.11
N VAL A 27 9.10 -36.87 -0.23
CA VAL A 27 9.30 -37.97 -1.19
C VAL A 27 8.84 -39.25 -0.51
N ASP A 28 7.85 -39.92 -1.07
CA ASP A 28 7.34 -41.15 -0.51
C ASP A 28 8.29 -42.34 -0.74
N GLY A 29 7.96 -43.50 -0.17
CA GLY A 29 8.79 -44.71 -0.29
C GLY A 29 8.95 -45.26 -1.71
N THR A 30 8.27 -44.68 -2.70
CA THR A 30 8.39 -45.03 -4.13
C THR A 30 9.21 -44.02 -4.93
N GLY A 31 9.60 -42.90 -4.31
CA GLY A 31 10.31 -41.82 -4.98
C GLY A 31 9.41 -40.75 -5.61
N GLU A 32 8.09 -40.84 -5.42
CA GLU A 32 7.15 -39.79 -5.84
C GLU A 32 7.08 -38.65 -4.82
N VAL A 33 6.95 -37.42 -5.33
CA VAL A 33 6.83 -36.22 -4.51
C VAL A 33 5.35 -36.04 -4.13
N VAL A 34 5.04 -36.20 -2.84
CA VAL A 34 3.69 -36.08 -2.28
C VAL A 34 3.62 -34.85 -1.36
N LEU A 35 2.54 -34.07 -1.50
CA LEU A 35 2.27 -32.91 -0.65
C LEU A 35 1.50 -33.35 0.60
N GLU A 36 2.14 -33.27 1.77
CA GLU A 36 1.52 -33.65 3.05
C GLU A 36 1.10 -32.41 3.85
N VAL A 37 -0.12 -32.44 4.43
CA VAL A 37 -0.68 -31.32 5.19
C VAL A 37 -0.56 -31.61 6.68
N ARG A 38 0.37 -30.92 7.37
CA ARG A 38 0.58 -31.10 8.81
C ARG A 38 -0.15 -30.03 9.64
N ARG A 39 -0.89 -30.46 10.67
CA ARG A 39 -1.58 -29.58 11.62
C ARG A 39 -0.64 -29.24 12.77
N LEU A 40 -0.26 -27.97 12.90
CA LEU A 40 0.66 -27.51 13.95
C LEU A 40 0.00 -27.57 15.34
N GLN A 41 0.68 -28.18 16.32
CA GLN A 41 0.25 -28.21 17.72
C GLN A 41 0.80 -27.02 18.52
N LYS A 42 0.11 -26.69 19.62
CA LYS A 42 0.25 -25.47 20.42
C LYS A 42 1.66 -25.23 21.02
N THR A 43 2.50 -26.25 21.08
CA THR A 43 3.83 -26.22 21.71
C THR A 43 4.93 -25.61 20.84
N ASP A 44 4.74 -25.49 19.53
CA ASP A 44 5.72 -24.84 18.63
C ASP A 44 5.67 -23.30 18.69
N LYS A 45 4.78 -22.71 19.51
CA LYS A 45 4.56 -21.27 19.52
C LYS A 45 5.71 -20.43 20.08
N SER A 46 6.68 -21.03 20.76
CA SER A 46 7.80 -20.31 21.38
C SER A 46 8.86 -19.82 20.39
N SER A 47 8.79 -20.20 19.10
CA SER A 47 9.74 -19.79 18.06
C SER A 47 9.22 -18.68 17.13
N TYR A 48 7.96 -18.23 17.26
CA TYR A 48 7.43 -17.17 16.38
C TYR A 48 7.66 -15.78 16.95
N GLN A 49 8.76 -15.15 16.55
CA GLN A 49 8.93 -13.70 16.73
C GLN A 49 8.31 -12.98 15.52
N GLN A 50 7.09 -12.46 15.68
CA GLN A 50 6.53 -11.52 14.72
C GLN A 50 7.06 -10.11 15.01
N LYS A 51 7.62 -9.45 13.98
CA LYS A 51 8.06 -8.05 14.08
C LYS A 51 6.85 -7.15 14.31
N ARG A 52 6.93 -6.22 15.28
CA ARG A 52 5.90 -5.19 15.48
C ARG A 52 5.80 -4.33 14.21
N THR A 53 4.58 -4.08 13.74
CA THR A 53 4.34 -3.08 12.69
C THR A 53 4.68 -1.70 13.25
N GLY A 54 5.57 -0.97 12.58
CA GLY A 54 5.90 0.40 12.94
C GLY A 54 4.79 1.32 12.44
N ALA A 55 4.18 2.09 13.33
CA ALA A 55 3.17 3.10 13.00
C ALA A 55 3.46 4.41 13.75
N PRO A 56 3.08 5.58 13.20
CA PRO A 56 3.28 6.86 13.88
C PRO A 56 2.56 6.92 15.22
N GLN A 57 3.15 7.56 16.24
CA GLN A 57 2.45 7.79 17.50
C GLN A 57 1.23 8.71 17.30
N LEU A 58 0.05 8.19 17.61
CA LEU A 58 -1.20 8.94 17.62
C LEU A 58 -1.40 9.61 18.98
N SER A 59 -1.57 10.94 18.98
CA SER A 59 -1.96 11.69 20.17
C SER A 59 -3.44 11.44 20.48
N ARG A 60 -3.88 11.73 21.71
CA ARG A 60 -5.30 11.64 22.09
C ARG A 60 -6.18 12.52 21.18
N GLN A 61 -5.70 13.72 20.82
CA GLN A 61 -6.41 14.63 19.92
C GLN A 61 -6.58 14.02 18.53
N HIS A 62 -5.53 13.38 17.97
CA HIS A 62 -5.64 12.70 16.69
C HIS A 62 -6.68 11.58 16.74
N ARG A 63 -6.65 10.73 17.77
CA ARG A 63 -7.63 9.65 17.92
C ARG A 63 -9.07 10.16 18.04
N THR A 64 -9.29 11.24 18.80
CA THR A 64 -10.62 11.85 18.93
C THR A 64 -11.11 12.42 17.61
N ALA A 65 -10.28 13.17 16.89
CA ALA A 65 -10.65 13.76 15.59
C ALA A 65 -10.94 12.67 14.55
N CYS A 66 -10.11 11.63 14.53
CA CYS A 66 -10.31 10.44 13.71
C CYS A 66 -11.65 9.76 14.06
N LEU A 67 -11.92 9.52 15.34
CA LEU A 67 -13.18 8.92 15.81
C LEU A 67 -14.41 9.73 15.44
N GLN A 68 -14.35 11.05 15.57
CA GLN A 68 -15.44 11.94 15.17
C GLN A 68 -15.72 11.82 13.67
N TRP A 69 -14.67 11.88 12.86
CA TRP A 69 -14.78 11.72 11.41
C TRP A 69 -15.48 10.39 11.03
N TYR A 70 -15.14 9.27 11.67
CA TYR A 70 -15.82 8.00 11.36
C TYR A 70 -17.30 8.01 11.71
N ARG A 71 -17.69 8.67 12.80
CA ARG A 71 -19.10 8.76 13.19
C ARG A 71 -19.89 9.56 12.18
N GLU A 72 -19.29 10.61 11.60
CA GLU A 72 -19.90 11.40 10.52
C GLU A 72 -20.08 10.58 9.24
N HIS A 73 -19.20 9.60 8.99
CA HIS A 73 -19.19 8.77 7.78
C HIS A 73 -19.68 7.33 8.01
N GLN A 74 -20.21 7.00 9.19
CA GLN A 74 -20.58 5.64 9.57
C GLN A 74 -21.70 5.07 8.69
N ASN A 75 -22.60 5.95 8.23
CA ASN A 75 -23.77 5.56 7.42
C ASN A 75 -23.53 5.76 5.93
N TRP A 76 -22.30 6.07 5.50
CA TRP A 76 -21.98 6.20 4.08
C TRP A 76 -22.05 4.85 3.39
N THR A 77 -22.77 4.83 2.29
CA THR A 77 -22.96 3.66 1.44
C THR A 77 -21.81 3.50 0.45
N GLU A 78 -21.71 2.35 -0.22
CA GLU A 78 -20.76 2.17 -1.31
C GLU A 78 -20.95 3.20 -2.43
N GLN A 79 -22.19 3.66 -2.67
CA GLN A 79 -22.48 4.69 -3.67
C GLN A 79 -21.90 6.05 -3.28
N ASP A 80 -21.88 6.38 -1.98
CA ASP A 80 -21.27 7.61 -1.50
C ASP A 80 -19.74 7.55 -1.68
N TRP A 81 -19.13 6.42 -1.31
CA TRP A 81 -17.69 6.19 -1.52
C TRP A 81 -17.31 6.12 -3.01
N ALA A 82 -18.21 5.66 -3.87
CA ALA A 82 -18.00 5.63 -5.30
C ALA A 82 -17.85 7.01 -5.93
N CYS A 83 -18.29 8.07 -5.24
CA CYS A 83 -18.12 9.46 -5.66
C CYS A 83 -16.85 10.13 -5.12
N VAL A 84 -16.00 9.40 -4.38
CA VAL A 84 -14.74 9.91 -3.83
C VAL A 84 -13.53 9.48 -4.66
N LEU A 85 -12.74 10.44 -5.15
CA LEU A 85 -11.41 10.19 -5.69
C LEU A 85 -10.39 10.26 -4.55
N PHE A 86 -9.87 9.11 -4.15
CA PHE A 86 -8.79 9.01 -3.18
C PHE A 86 -7.46 9.22 -3.87
N SER A 87 -6.58 10.08 -3.34
CA SER A 87 -5.26 10.33 -3.92
C SER A 87 -4.17 10.37 -2.87
N ASP A 88 -2.92 10.16 -3.31
CA ASP A 88 -1.74 10.33 -2.47
C ASP A 88 -0.47 10.45 -3.32
N GLU A 89 0.62 10.88 -2.66
CA GLU A 89 1.98 10.74 -3.17
C GLU A 89 2.68 9.52 -2.56
N SER A 90 3.50 8.83 -3.35
CA SER A 90 4.38 7.79 -2.83
C SER A 90 5.79 7.87 -3.42
N ARG A 91 6.77 7.41 -2.65
CA ARG A 91 8.17 7.36 -3.07
C ARG A 91 8.58 5.92 -3.35
N PHE A 92 9.01 5.66 -4.57
CA PHE A 92 9.61 4.39 -4.97
C PHE A 92 11.12 4.52 -5.14
N SER A 93 11.90 3.55 -4.66
CA SER A 93 13.36 3.52 -4.79
C SER A 93 13.83 2.25 -5.50
N LEU A 94 14.95 2.33 -6.24
CA LEU A 94 15.58 1.17 -6.90
C LEU A 94 16.16 0.14 -5.91
N SER A 95 16.61 0.59 -4.74
CA SER A 95 16.91 -0.28 -3.62
C SER A 95 15.55 -0.68 -3.08
N SER A 96 15.17 -1.92 -3.38
CA SER A 96 14.05 -2.58 -2.75
C SER A 96 14.11 -2.29 -1.25
N ASP A 97 13.04 -1.72 -0.70
CA ASP A 97 12.90 -1.51 0.73
C ASP A 97 13.04 -2.90 1.38
N CYS A 98 14.22 -3.20 1.97
CA CYS A 98 14.64 -4.53 2.43
C CYS A 98 13.74 -5.12 3.52
N ARG A 99 12.64 -4.43 3.87
CA ARG A 99 11.67 -4.84 4.88
C ARG A 99 10.78 -5.98 4.41
N ARG A 100 10.74 -6.27 3.10
CA ARG A 100 9.82 -7.24 2.50
C ARG A 100 10.40 -8.65 2.31
N GLN A 101 11.73 -8.81 2.36
CA GLN A 101 12.35 -10.13 2.29
C GLN A 101 12.52 -10.69 3.71
N LEU A 102 11.59 -11.55 4.12
CA LEU A 102 11.73 -12.35 5.33
C LEU A 102 12.37 -13.68 4.95
N ILE A 103 13.52 -13.99 5.55
CA ILE A 103 14.16 -15.30 5.47
C ILE A 103 14.06 -16.00 6.82
N TRP A 104 13.85 -17.31 6.79
CA TRP A 104 14.04 -18.17 7.95
C TRP A 104 15.51 -18.59 8.00
N ARG A 105 16.15 -18.46 9.15
CA ARG A 105 17.53 -18.89 9.35
C ARG A 105 17.71 -19.51 10.74
N GLU A 106 18.62 -20.47 10.83
CA GLU A 106 19.02 -21.07 12.10
C GLU A 106 19.64 -20.04 13.06
N SER A 107 19.48 -20.25 14.36
CA SER A 107 20.06 -19.36 15.37
C SER A 107 21.59 -19.38 15.27
N GLY A 108 22.21 -18.19 15.27
CA GLY A 108 23.68 -18.04 15.14
C GLY A 108 24.22 -18.02 13.70
N THR A 109 23.40 -18.23 12.67
CA THR A 109 23.87 -18.23 11.26
C THR A 109 23.73 -16.88 10.55
N ALA A 110 23.54 -15.81 11.33
CA ALA A 110 23.21 -14.47 10.84
C ALA A 110 24.22 -13.87 9.86
N TYR A 111 25.48 -14.30 9.95
CA TYR A 111 26.59 -13.78 9.13
C TYR A 111 27.04 -14.75 8.03
N ARG A 112 26.28 -15.81 7.74
CA ARG A 112 26.57 -16.64 6.57
C ARG A 112 26.22 -15.88 5.28
N PRO A 113 27.00 -16.00 4.19
CA PRO A 113 26.71 -15.30 2.94
C PRO A 113 25.30 -15.53 2.41
N GLU A 114 24.75 -16.75 2.53
CA GLU A 114 23.37 -17.05 2.12
C GLU A 114 22.29 -16.33 2.96
N ASN A 115 22.64 -15.80 4.13
CA ASN A 115 21.74 -15.09 5.06
C ASN A 115 22.02 -13.58 5.14
N ILE A 116 23.00 -13.09 4.38
CA ILE A 116 23.36 -11.68 4.31
C ILE A 116 22.77 -11.09 3.02
N GLN A 117 21.92 -10.08 3.19
CA GLN A 117 21.55 -9.22 2.08
C GLN A 117 22.52 -8.05 2.01
N GLU A 118 23.31 -8.01 0.94
CA GLU A 118 24.18 -6.87 0.65
C GLU A 118 23.34 -5.61 0.37
N LYS A 119 23.80 -4.47 0.88
CA LYS A 119 23.16 -3.18 0.70
C LYS A 119 24.13 -2.23 0.01
N ASP A 120 23.66 -1.54 -1.01
CA ASP A 120 24.43 -0.48 -1.65
C ASP A 120 24.72 0.67 -0.67
N ARG A 121 25.94 1.21 -0.76
CA ARG A 121 26.49 2.22 0.18
C ARG A 121 25.99 3.65 -0.10
N TYR A 122 25.33 3.88 -1.24
CA TYR A 122 24.99 5.21 -1.75
C TYR A 122 23.49 5.39 -1.97
N PRO A 123 22.97 6.63 -1.82
CA PRO A 123 21.55 6.91 -1.97
C PRO A 123 21.08 6.50 -3.37
N THR A 124 20.11 5.61 -3.35
CA THR A 124 19.40 5.12 -4.50
C THR A 124 18.61 6.25 -5.17
N TYR A 125 18.52 6.23 -6.49
CA TYR A 125 17.50 7.03 -7.18
C TYR A 125 16.11 6.66 -6.67
N SER A 126 15.38 7.68 -6.21
CA SER A 126 13.98 7.56 -5.84
C SER A 126 13.14 8.48 -6.71
N ILE A 127 11.91 8.05 -6.99
CA ILE A 127 10.92 8.83 -7.74
C ILE A 127 9.73 9.04 -6.83
N MET A 128 9.22 10.27 -6.81
CA MET A 128 7.95 10.59 -6.19
C MET A 128 6.87 10.54 -7.27
N VAL A 129 5.83 9.77 -7.02
CA VAL A 129 4.68 9.63 -7.93
C VAL A 129 3.42 10.05 -7.21
N TRP A 130 2.43 10.52 -7.97
CA TRP A 130 1.09 10.83 -7.51
C TRP A 130 0.08 10.02 -8.35
N ALA A 131 -0.97 9.53 -7.72
CA ALA A 131 -2.14 9.03 -8.44
C ALA A 131 -3.41 9.13 -7.59
N GLY A 132 -4.55 9.03 -8.27
CA GLY A 132 -5.86 8.87 -7.66
C GLY A 132 -6.58 7.60 -8.11
N ILE A 133 -7.37 7.02 -7.22
CA ILE A 133 -8.23 5.85 -7.45
C ILE A 133 -9.67 6.17 -7.03
N MET A 134 -10.61 5.57 -7.74
CA MET A 134 -12.05 5.73 -7.54
C MET A 134 -12.75 4.43 -7.95
N ILE A 135 -14.00 4.23 -7.52
CA ILE A 135 -14.82 3.16 -8.10
C ILE A 135 -14.98 3.40 -9.60
N ASN A 136 -14.69 2.39 -10.41
CA ASN A 136 -14.72 2.42 -11.87
C ASN A 136 -13.77 3.45 -12.53
N GLY A 137 -12.75 3.93 -11.81
CA GLY A 137 -11.81 4.89 -12.38
C GLY A 137 -10.47 4.99 -11.65
N ARG A 138 -9.48 5.51 -12.37
CA ARG A 138 -8.16 5.86 -11.83
C ARG A 138 -7.51 6.94 -12.69
N THR A 139 -6.62 7.72 -12.10
CA THR A 139 -5.80 8.65 -12.86
C THR A 139 -4.67 7.91 -13.57
N CYS A 140 -4.02 8.57 -14.52
CA CYS A 140 -2.66 8.17 -14.91
C CYS A 140 -1.71 8.34 -13.70
N LEU A 141 -0.66 7.53 -13.64
CA LEU A 141 0.42 7.72 -12.68
C LEU A 141 1.26 8.94 -13.09
N HIS A 142 1.37 9.92 -12.21
CA HIS A 142 2.09 11.17 -12.45
C HIS A 142 3.45 11.15 -11.75
N GLU A 143 4.54 11.41 -12.47
CA GLU A 143 5.85 11.66 -11.84
C GLU A 143 5.88 13.09 -11.30
N VAL A 144 5.96 13.23 -9.98
CA VAL A 144 6.13 14.53 -9.33
C VAL A 144 7.55 15.01 -9.56
N ALA A 145 7.70 16.15 -10.23
CA ALA A 145 9.01 16.70 -10.53
C ALA A 145 9.77 17.07 -9.24
N ASN A 146 11.10 16.85 -9.27
CA ASN A 146 12.00 17.10 -8.15
C ASN A 146 11.85 18.51 -7.57
N GLY A 147 12.06 18.63 -6.26
CA GLY A 147 11.96 19.88 -5.52
C GLY A 147 10.68 19.95 -4.68
N THR A 148 10.51 21.07 -3.98
CA THR A 148 9.37 21.25 -3.08
C THR A 148 8.08 21.43 -3.89
N MET A 149 7.06 20.64 -3.57
CA MET A 149 5.71 20.85 -4.09
C MET A 149 5.15 22.15 -3.51
N THR A 150 4.82 23.11 -4.36
CA THR A 150 4.14 24.36 -3.96
C THR A 150 2.65 24.23 -4.24
N GLY A 151 1.83 25.09 -3.63
CA GLY A 151 0.39 25.10 -3.93
C GLY A 151 0.09 25.36 -5.41
N GLN A 152 0.85 26.23 -6.06
CA GLN A 152 0.70 26.50 -7.50
C GLN A 152 1.08 25.29 -8.35
N ARG A 153 2.22 24.64 -8.05
CA ARG A 153 2.61 23.40 -8.73
C ARG A 153 1.57 22.30 -8.55
N TYR A 154 0.98 22.18 -7.36
CA TYR A 154 -0.08 21.21 -7.13
C TYR A 154 -1.33 21.49 -7.99
N ILE A 155 -1.68 22.75 -8.21
CA ILE A 155 -2.78 23.12 -9.13
C ILE A 155 -2.44 22.69 -10.56
N ASP A 156 -1.25 23.08 -11.03
CA ASP A 156 -0.85 22.96 -12.44
C ASP A 156 -0.46 21.52 -12.83
N GLU A 157 0.17 20.77 -11.91
CA GLU A 157 0.66 19.41 -12.14
C GLU A 157 -0.40 18.35 -11.76
N VAL A 158 -1.28 18.63 -10.78
CA VAL A 158 -2.20 17.63 -10.22
C VAL A 158 -3.67 17.99 -10.42
N LEU A 159 -4.15 19.10 -9.86
CA LEU A 159 -5.59 19.37 -9.82
C LEU A 159 -6.21 19.53 -11.21
N LEU A 160 -5.66 20.42 -12.04
CA LEU A 160 -6.23 20.71 -13.35
C LEU A 160 -6.07 19.57 -14.36
N PRO A 161 -4.91 18.87 -14.44
CA PRO A 161 -4.73 17.79 -15.40
C PRO A 161 -5.40 16.48 -14.97
N HIS A 162 -5.43 16.17 -13.68
CA HIS A 162 -5.80 14.84 -13.21
C HIS A 162 -7.09 14.78 -12.39
N VAL A 163 -7.42 15.81 -11.60
CA VAL A 163 -8.62 15.80 -10.74
C VAL A 163 -9.84 16.38 -11.46
N ARG A 164 -9.68 17.52 -12.14
CA ARG A 164 -10.77 18.19 -12.88
C ARG A 164 -11.51 17.29 -13.88
N PRO A 165 -10.86 16.38 -14.64
CA PRO A 165 -11.58 15.48 -15.54
C PRO A 165 -12.61 14.59 -14.81
N PHE A 166 -12.32 14.15 -13.58
CA PHE A 166 -13.25 13.33 -12.79
C PHE A 166 -14.43 14.15 -12.30
N ARG A 167 -14.21 15.41 -11.92
CA ARG A 167 -15.31 16.34 -11.61
C ARG A 167 -16.25 16.51 -12.80
N GLY A 168 -15.70 16.61 -14.01
CA GLY A 168 -16.48 16.69 -15.25
C GLY A 168 -17.29 15.41 -15.54
N ALA A 169 -16.72 14.24 -15.25
CA ALA A 169 -17.36 12.95 -15.49
C ALA A 169 -18.43 12.57 -14.45
N VAL A 170 -18.17 12.83 -13.16
CA VAL A 170 -19.03 12.42 -12.03
C VAL A 170 -20.10 13.46 -11.71
N GLY A 171 -19.83 14.75 -11.97
CA GLY A 171 -20.78 15.82 -11.67
C GLY A 171 -20.72 16.29 -10.22
N ASP A 172 -21.82 16.88 -9.74
CA ASP A 172 -21.87 17.60 -8.46
C ASP A 172 -21.66 16.73 -7.21
N LYS A 173 -21.78 15.42 -7.36
CA LYS A 173 -21.50 14.46 -6.27
C LYS A 173 -20.01 14.19 -6.09
N PHE A 174 -19.17 14.62 -7.02
CA PHE A 174 -17.74 14.36 -6.98
C PHE A 174 -17.09 14.98 -5.74
N VAL A 175 -16.35 14.16 -5.00
CA VAL A 175 -15.55 14.61 -3.87
C VAL A 175 -14.09 14.21 -4.08
N PHE A 176 -13.19 15.16 -3.89
CA PHE A 176 -11.76 14.93 -4.01
C PHE A 176 -11.10 14.79 -2.64
N MET A 177 -10.44 13.67 -2.39
CA MET A 177 -9.66 13.44 -1.18
C MET A 177 -8.16 13.66 -1.46
N ASP A 178 -7.59 14.62 -0.71
CA ASP A 178 -6.17 14.84 -0.55
C ASP A 178 -5.78 14.83 0.94
N ASP A 179 -4.50 14.64 1.22
CA ASP A 179 -4.01 14.72 2.58
C ASP A 179 -3.94 16.18 3.09
N ASN A 180 -3.52 16.36 4.34
CA ASN A 180 -3.38 17.70 4.94
C ASN A 180 -2.00 18.34 4.70
N ALA A 181 -1.28 18.00 3.64
CA ALA A 181 0.01 18.59 3.33
C ALA A 181 -0.10 20.11 3.16
N THR A 182 0.97 20.80 3.53
CA THR A 182 1.00 22.27 3.58
C THR A 182 0.82 22.92 2.21
N CYS A 183 1.17 22.24 1.12
CA CYS A 183 0.90 22.66 -0.25
C CYS A 183 -0.59 22.57 -0.60
N HIS A 184 -1.27 21.51 -0.18
CA HIS A 184 -2.70 21.28 -0.45
C HIS A 184 -3.59 22.30 0.27
N ARG A 185 -3.13 22.78 1.44
CA ARG A 185 -3.87 23.71 2.29
C ARG A 185 -3.56 25.20 2.01
N LYS A 186 -2.91 25.52 0.88
CA LYS A 186 -2.72 26.92 0.46
C LYS A 186 -4.04 27.53 -0.02
N ARG A 187 -4.20 28.84 0.20
CA ARG A 187 -5.38 29.60 -0.24
C ARG A 187 -5.65 29.45 -1.74
N ALA A 188 -4.63 29.61 -2.57
CA ALA A 188 -4.76 29.46 -4.02
C ALA A 188 -5.30 28.07 -4.44
N VAL A 189 -4.96 27.02 -3.69
CA VAL A 189 -5.47 25.66 -3.95
C VAL A 189 -6.96 25.58 -3.60
N GLN A 190 -7.37 26.17 -2.47
CA GLN A 190 -8.79 26.23 -2.12
C GLN A 190 -9.59 27.06 -3.13
N ASP A 191 -9.08 28.24 -3.51
CA ASP A 191 -9.72 29.11 -4.50
C ASP A 191 -9.89 28.38 -5.85
N CYS A 192 -8.89 27.57 -6.26
CA CYS A 192 -8.97 26.73 -7.46
C CYS A 192 -10.06 25.65 -7.35
N LEU A 193 -10.08 24.89 -6.24
CA LEU A 193 -11.11 23.87 -6.01
C LEU A 193 -12.53 24.47 -6.04
N ASP A 194 -12.71 25.63 -5.39
CA ASP A 194 -13.98 26.34 -5.36
C ASP A 194 -14.39 26.80 -6.77
N SER A 195 -13.45 27.32 -7.56
CA SER A 195 -13.70 27.76 -8.95
C SER A 195 -14.06 26.62 -9.89
N GLU A 196 -13.52 25.42 -9.65
CA GLU A 196 -13.81 24.20 -10.41
C GLU A 196 -15.04 23.45 -9.85
N GLY A 197 -15.67 23.96 -8.79
CA GLY A 197 -16.80 23.34 -8.12
C GLY A 197 -16.47 21.96 -7.54
N ILE A 198 -15.22 21.76 -7.12
CA ILE A 198 -14.72 20.51 -6.56
C ILE A 198 -14.83 20.56 -5.04
N GLN A 199 -15.69 19.72 -4.47
CA GLN A 199 -15.75 19.55 -3.04
C GLN A 199 -14.52 18.78 -2.55
N ARG A 200 -13.80 19.34 -1.59
CA ARG A 200 -12.72 18.64 -0.89
C ARG A 200 -13.28 17.75 0.21
N PHE A 201 -12.74 16.55 0.31
CA PHE A 201 -12.98 15.63 1.41
C PHE A 201 -12.24 16.11 2.65
N VAL A 202 -12.94 16.33 3.76
CA VAL A 202 -12.30 16.67 5.03
C VAL A 202 -11.63 15.40 5.55
N TRP A 203 -10.29 15.35 5.59
CA TRP A 203 -9.55 14.15 6.01
C TRP A 203 -8.91 14.32 7.40
N PRO A 204 -8.98 13.33 8.31
CA PRO A 204 -8.33 13.42 9.62
C PRO A 204 -6.80 13.38 9.48
N ALA A 205 -6.10 14.25 10.21
CA ALA A 205 -4.63 14.31 10.16
C ALA A 205 -3.97 13.00 10.63
N ARG A 206 -2.78 12.69 10.09
CA ARG A 206 -1.93 11.54 10.45
C ARG A 206 -2.65 10.18 10.40
N SER A 207 -3.47 9.99 9.38
CA SER A 207 -4.23 8.76 9.20
C SER A 207 -3.89 8.07 7.86
N PRO A 208 -2.61 7.71 7.62
CA PRO A 208 -2.23 7.00 6.39
C PRO A 208 -2.92 5.65 6.30
N ASP A 209 -3.19 5.02 7.45
CA ASP A 209 -3.92 3.76 7.59
C ASP A 209 -5.31 3.75 6.92
N LEU A 210 -5.84 4.93 6.65
CA LEU A 210 -7.15 5.13 6.08
C LEU A 210 -7.14 5.39 4.59
N ASN A 211 -6.00 5.79 4.03
CA ASN A 211 -5.95 6.09 2.62
C ASN A 211 -5.91 4.76 1.86
N PRO A 212 -6.99 4.37 1.15
CA PRO A 212 -7.01 3.09 0.43
C PRO A 212 -5.90 3.02 -0.63
N VAL A 213 -5.39 4.17 -1.10
CA VAL A 213 -4.27 4.26 -2.05
C VAL A 213 -3.00 3.58 -1.52
N GLU A 214 -2.77 3.54 -0.20
CA GLU A 214 -1.58 2.88 0.38
C GLU A 214 -1.53 1.37 0.07
N ASN A 215 -2.68 0.69 0.03
CA ASN A 215 -2.74 -0.71 -0.39
C ASN A 215 -2.41 -0.88 -1.87
N VAL A 216 -2.77 0.11 -2.70
CA VAL A 216 -2.45 0.13 -4.13
C VAL A 216 -0.97 0.38 -4.35
N TRP A 217 -0.33 1.24 -3.57
CA TRP A 217 1.12 1.42 -3.59
C TRP A 217 1.88 0.16 -3.22
N ASP A 218 1.39 -0.60 -2.24
CA ASP A 218 2.00 -1.89 -1.92
C ASP A 218 1.83 -2.91 -3.06
N ALA A 219 0.64 -3.00 -3.67
CA ALA A 219 0.39 -3.87 -4.82
C ALA A 219 1.27 -3.50 -6.02
N LEU A 220 1.38 -2.20 -6.33
CA LEU A 220 2.24 -1.68 -7.39
C LEU A 220 3.71 -2.02 -7.12
N GLY A 221 4.17 -1.80 -5.89
CA GLY A 221 5.54 -2.11 -5.48
C GLY A 221 5.89 -3.59 -5.61
N ARG A 222 4.93 -4.49 -5.30
CA ARG A 222 5.06 -5.94 -5.52
C ARG A 222 5.16 -6.26 -7.00
N GLN A 223 4.24 -5.77 -7.83
CA GLN A 223 4.27 -6.01 -9.28
C GLN A 223 5.59 -5.55 -9.92
N VAL A 224 6.11 -4.37 -9.54
CA VAL A 224 7.41 -3.89 -10.05
C VAL A 224 8.57 -4.77 -9.58
N SER A 225 8.53 -5.25 -8.33
CA SER A 225 9.56 -6.14 -7.78
C SER A 225 9.57 -7.52 -8.42
N ASP A 226 8.40 -8.02 -8.84
CA ASP A 226 8.22 -9.34 -9.45
C ASP A 226 8.53 -9.35 -10.96
N ARG A 227 8.94 -8.22 -11.55
CA ARG A 227 9.31 -8.14 -12.97
C ARG A 227 10.58 -8.96 -13.24
N ASN A 228 10.55 -9.73 -14.33
CA ASN A 228 11.72 -10.45 -14.85
C ASN A 228 12.94 -9.54 -15.10
N TYR A 229 12.68 -8.29 -15.48
CA TYR A 229 13.69 -7.26 -15.70
C TYR A 229 13.47 -6.12 -14.71
N PRO A 230 14.13 -6.15 -13.54
CA PRO A 230 13.98 -5.10 -12.54
C PRO A 230 14.55 -3.77 -13.05
N PRO A 231 13.96 -2.63 -12.66
CA PRO A 231 14.47 -1.32 -13.03
C PRO A 231 15.85 -1.09 -12.41
N THR A 232 16.77 -0.50 -13.18
CA THR A 232 18.17 -0.26 -12.77
C THR A 232 18.54 1.22 -12.69
N ASN A 233 17.68 2.09 -13.21
CA ASN A 233 17.85 3.54 -13.17
C ASN A 233 16.50 4.26 -13.12
N LYS A 234 16.52 5.58 -12.89
CA LYS A 234 15.33 6.42 -12.77
C LYS A 234 14.34 6.23 -13.94
N ASN A 235 14.80 6.30 -15.18
CA ASN A 235 13.93 6.21 -16.35
C ASN A 235 13.27 4.83 -16.49
N THR A 236 14.02 3.77 -16.22
CA THR A 236 13.45 2.41 -16.20
C THR A 236 12.48 2.20 -15.05
N LEU A 237 12.67 2.88 -13.91
CA LEU A 237 11.78 2.80 -12.75
C LEU A 237 10.44 3.47 -13.02
N ILE A 238 10.43 4.73 -13.49
CA ILE A 238 9.15 5.39 -13.82
C ILE A 238 8.40 4.63 -14.90
N ARG A 239 9.10 4.14 -15.93
CA ARG A 239 8.47 3.32 -16.98
C ARG A 239 7.86 2.04 -16.40
N ALA A 240 8.59 1.31 -15.56
CA ALA A 240 8.07 0.11 -14.92
C ALA A 240 6.85 0.42 -14.03
N LEU A 241 6.90 1.50 -13.25
CA LEU A 241 5.78 1.93 -12.41
C LEU A 241 4.54 2.29 -13.24
N THR A 242 4.70 3.05 -14.33
CA THR A 242 3.60 3.39 -15.23
C THR A 242 3.00 2.14 -15.88
N GLU A 243 3.83 1.25 -16.41
CA GLU A 243 3.38 0.00 -17.03
C GLU A 243 2.62 -0.91 -16.06
N GLU A 244 3.13 -1.09 -14.83
CA GLU A 244 2.45 -1.92 -13.83
C GLU A 244 1.18 -1.22 -13.29
N TRP A 245 1.20 0.11 -13.12
CA TRP A 245 0.00 0.86 -12.77
C TRP A 245 -1.12 0.63 -13.77
N ASP A 246 -0.82 0.70 -15.07
CA ASP A 246 -1.80 0.47 -16.13
C ASP A 246 -2.31 -0.97 -16.18
N LYS A 247 -1.52 -1.95 -15.72
CA LYS A 247 -1.92 -3.36 -15.63
C LYS A 247 -2.74 -3.70 -14.40
N LEU A 248 -2.74 -2.87 -13.35
CA LEU A 248 -3.56 -3.13 -12.17
C LEU A 248 -5.03 -3.28 -12.59
N PRO A 249 -5.72 -4.37 -12.25
CA PRO A 249 -7.12 -4.53 -12.61
C PRO A 249 -7.98 -3.48 -11.91
N GLN A 250 -8.93 -2.85 -12.61
CA GLN A 250 -9.87 -1.90 -11.99
C GLN A 250 -10.63 -2.54 -10.81
N GLN A 251 -10.98 -3.82 -10.92
CA GLN A 251 -11.61 -4.59 -9.82
C GLN A 251 -10.78 -4.58 -8.52
N LEU A 252 -9.45 -4.57 -8.61
CA LEU A 252 -8.59 -4.47 -7.41
C LEU A 252 -8.76 -3.11 -6.75
N LEU A 253 -8.78 -2.04 -7.54
CA LEU A 253 -8.98 -0.68 -7.05
C LEU A 253 -10.38 -0.51 -6.44
N ASP A 254 -11.39 -1.08 -7.11
CA ASP A 254 -12.77 -1.03 -6.64
C ASP A 254 -12.92 -1.72 -5.28
N ASN A 255 -12.35 -2.94 -5.13
CA ASN A 255 -12.36 -3.68 -3.87
C ASN A 255 -11.65 -2.89 -2.75
N VAL A 256 -10.56 -2.19 -3.09
CA VAL A 256 -9.79 -1.38 -2.14
C VAL A 256 -10.60 -0.16 -1.69
N VAL A 257 -11.32 0.51 -2.58
CA VAL A 257 -12.22 1.62 -2.22
C VAL A 257 -13.45 1.12 -1.46
N GLN A 258 -14.08 0.02 -1.87
CA GLN A 258 -15.21 -0.59 -1.15
C GLN A 258 -14.84 -1.01 0.28
N SER A 259 -13.56 -1.32 0.53
CA SER A 259 -13.09 -1.61 1.89
C SER A 259 -13.26 -0.45 2.87
N MET A 260 -13.52 0.79 2.40
CA MET A 260 -13.74 1.96 3.25
C MET A 260 -14.86 1.77 4.27
N VAL A 261 -15.95 1.08 3.91
CA VAL A 261 -17.04 0.76 4.85
C VAL A 261 -16.49 -0.01 6.06
N ARG A 262 -15.74 -1.08 5.79
CA ARG A 262 -15.10 -1.90 6.83
C ARG A 262 -14.02 -1.13 7.60
N ARG A 263 -13.24 -0.26 6.95
CA ARG A 263 -12.21 0.56 7.61
C ARG A 263 -12.86 1.49 8.64
N VAL A 264 -13.95 2.16 8.26
CA VAL A 264 -14.72 3.04 9.15
C VAL A 264 -15.21 2.25 10.38
N GLU A 265 -15.80 1.07 10.19
CA GLU A 265 -16.23 0.19 11.29
C GLU A 265 -15.08 -0.23 12.21
N CYS A 266 -13.95 -0.64 11.62
CA CYS A 266 -12.76 -1.02 12.39
C CYS A 266 -12.28 0.17 13.22
N CYS A 267 -12.21 1.36 12.65
CA CYS A 267 -11.70 2.51 13.37
C CYS A 267 -12.61 2.95 14.52
N ILE A 268 -13.93 2.81 14.38
CA ILE A 268 -14.87 2.99 15.49
C ILE A 268 -14.60 1.97 16.59
N THR A 269 -14.41 0.71 16.21
CA THR A 269 -14.10 -0.41 17.13
C THR A 269 -12.78 -0.20 17.87
N PHE A 270 -11.76 0.33 17.20
CA PHE A 270 -10.44 0.63 17.76
C PHE A 270 -10.33 2.05 18.35
N HIS A 271 -11.46 2.76 18.53
CA HIS A 271 -11.53 4.09 19.12
C HIS A 271 -10.57 5.13 18.49
N GLY A 272 -10.47 5.12 17.15
CA GLY A 272 -9.58 6.00 16.38
C GLY A 272 -8.09 5.63 16.47
N GLY A 273 -7.77 4.42 16.93
CA GLY A 273 -6.42 3.84 16.86
C GLY A 273 -6.10 3.25 15.48
N HIS A 274 -4.91 2.67 15.36
CA HIS A 274 -4.48 1.95 14.15
C HIS A 274 -5.39 0.76 13.86
N ILE A 275 -5.72 0.57 12.59
CA ILE A 275 -6.54 -0.55 12.13
C ILE A 275 -5.72 -1.57 11.33
N PRO A 276 -6.15 -2.84 11.29
CA PRO A 276 -5.64 -3.78 10.30
C PRO A 276 -6.28 -3.46 8.94
N TYR A 277 -5.46 -3.18 7.93
CA TYR A 277 -5.90 -2.87 6.55
C TYR A 277 -4.95 -3.45 5.50
#